data_AF-A0A846BZR4-F1
#
_entry.id   AF-A0A846BZR4-F1
#
_cell.length_a   1.000
_cell.length_b   1.000
_cell.length_c   1.000
_cell.angle_alpha   90.00
_cell.angle_beta   90.00
_cell.angle_gamma   90.00
#
_symmetry.space_group_name_H-M   'P 1'
#
loop_
_entity.id
_entity.type
_entity.pdbx_description
1 polymer ?
#
loop_
_entity_poly.entity_id
_entity_poly.type
_entity_poly.pdbx_seq_one_letter_code
_entity_poly.pdbx_strand_id
1 'polypeptide(L)'
;MRKLLELTILVVSVTGFYTVNFPLVLNSSISFFSLVNAAQKDSSIQKKYLANNHDNDKIKSDSQKLINPLVSISDKSLNLRLIQFSDTTLKSLNLSGNDFSESSTLSKRNVSKEFPVGPSQPPTRPLIDIHLNKSRREKGINKIPQSNIQEDPKFKPVMEYAIKQNLAEGSMAEIMQAIADYFIDTPYKAGLLDQSNQESLVITLDGFDCVLFVETVLAMARGIAMEDYSYLTFINHIKNQRYWKGKMDGYCSRLHYFSEWIADNQRRGNVRDIGVELGGERVNKQLFFMSKNRLKYPQISRNDANYQCIVSMEDSISKLKINYIPYYKINSVYSQLKPGDIIAVATEINGLDVTHTGLVYRNSDGNIGLIHASPAGKVTVAYDLERYIWNVESAIGILVARPVDPR
;
A
#
# COMPACT_ATOMS: atom_id res chain seq x y z
N MET A 1 -48.91 -16.87 51.15
CA MET A 1 -48.82 -18.30 50.79
C MET A 1 -48.69 -18.45 49.27
N ARG A 2 -47.48 -18.82 48.79
CA ARG A 2 -47.10 -19.45 47.49
C ARG A 2 -45.58 -19.22 47.34
N LYS A 3 -44.79 -20.11 47.91
CA LYS A 3 -44.10 -21.29 47.34
C LYS A 3 -42.76 -20.95 46.66
N LEU A 4 -41.71 -21.56 47.24
CA LEU A 4 -40.30 -21.57 46.88
C LEU A 4 -40.05 -22.01 45.43
N LEU A 5 -38.96 -21.50 44.86
CA LEU A 5 -38.03 -22.31 44.06
C LEU A 5 -36.59 -21.94 44.45
N GLU A 6 -35.86 -22.95 44.92
CA GLU A 6 -34.42 -22.94 45.13
C GLU A 6 -33.67 -22.88 43.80
N LEU A 7 -32.52 -22.21 43.77
CA LEU A 7 -31.51 -22.38 42.74
C LEU A 7 -30.15 -22.62 43.40
N THR A 8 -29.71 -23.86 43.38
CA THR A 8 -28.41 -24.31 43.90
C THR A 8 -27.32 -23.98 42.88
N ILE A 9 -26.32 -23.18 43.29
CA ILE A 9 -25.13 -22.87 42.49
C ILE A 9 -24.11 -24.00 42.66
N LEU A 10 -23.77 -24.68 41.57
CA LEU A 10 -22.66 -25.62 41.52
C LEU A 10 -21.42 -24.88 41.00
N VAL A 11 -20.45 -24.60 41.88
CA VAL A 11 -19.12 -24.12 41.49
C VAL A 11 -18.23 -25.33 41.27
N VAL A 12 -17.78 -25.55 40.03
CA VAL A 12 -16.74 -26.52 39.71
C VAL A 12 -15.47 -25.76 39.38
N SER A 13 -14.48 -25.83 40.27
CA SER A 13 -13.11 -25.36 40.02
C SER A 13 -12.33 -26.44 39.26
N VAL A 14 -11.88 -26.14 38.05
CA VAL A 14 -10.89 -26.96 37.34
C VAL A 14 -9.57 -26.18 37.28
N THR A 15 -8.62 -26.60 38.10
CA THR A 15 -7.21 -26.21 37.99
C THR A 15 -6.52 -27.17 37.02
N GLY A 16 -6.04 -26.65 35.89
CA GLY A 16 -5.24 -27.41 34.93
C GLY A 16 -4.23 -26.48 34.24
N PHE A 17 -2.95 -26.63 34.60
CA PHE A 17 -1.83 -26.02 33.90
C PHE A 17 -1.60 -26.75 32.58
N TYR A 18 -1.82 -26.07 31.45
CA TYR A 18 -1.30 -26.50 30.14
C TYR A 18 -0.21 -25.54 29.71
N THR A 19 1.03 -26.02 29.72
CA THR A 19 2.15 -25.38 29.02
C THR A 19 2.02 -25.69 27.54
N VAL A 20 1.53 -24.72 26.76
CA VAL A 20 1.59 -24.79 25.30
C VAL A 20 2.88 -24.09 24.86
N ASN A 21 3.87 -24.90 24.48
CA ASN A 21 5.06 -24.40 23.76
C ASN A 21 4.61 -23.96 22.36
N PHE A 22 4.54 -22.64 22.13
CA PHE A 22 4.49 -22.09 20.79
C PHE A 22 5.93 -21.91 20.28
N PRO A 23 6.28 -22.43 19.09
CA PRO A 23 7.55 -22.08 18.47
C PRO A 23 7.48 -20.60 18.07
N LEU A 24 8.38 -19.80 18.65
CA LEU A 24 8.61 -18.42 18.26
C LEU A 24 9.19 -18.40 16.84
N VAL A 25 8.34 -18.25 15.84
CA VAL A 25 8.74 -17.82 14.49
C VAL A 25 8.22 -16.40 14.28
N LEU A 26 9.02 -15.42 14.73
CA LEU A 26 8.83 -14.01 14.41
C LEU A 26 9.26 -13.77 12.96
N ASN A 27 8.35 -14.01 12.02
CA ASN A 27 8.44 -13.51 10.66
C ASN A 27 7.19 -12.71 10.33
N SER A 28 7.29 -11.38 10.31
CA SER A 28 6.39 -10.50 9.55
C SER A 28 6.90 -9.06 9.57
N SER A 29 7.58 -8.67 8.49
CA SER A 29 7.80 -7.28 8.12
C SER A 29 6.49 -6.74 7.55
N ILE A 30 5.83 -5.84 8.29
CA ILE A 30 4.54 -5.26 7.90
C ILE A 30 4.80 -3.85 7.35
N SER A 31 4.21 -3.50 6.19
CA SER A 31 4.33 -2.17 5.55
C SER A 31 3.72 -1.07 6.43
N PHE A 32 4.19 0.17 6.27
CA PHE A 32 3.80 1.39 7.00
C PHE A 32 2.28 1.51 7.27
N PHE A 33 1.43 1.26 6.27
CA PHE A 33 -0.04 1.34 6.39
C PHE A 33 -0.68 0.14 7.08
N SER A 34 0.00 -1.00 7.07
CA SER A 34 -0.45 -2.20 7.76
C SER A 34 0.04 -2.26 9.20
N LEU A 35 1.09 -1.52 9.60
CA LEU A 35 1.54 -1.43 11.00
C LEU A 35 0.70 -0.49 11.86
N VAL A 36 0.17 0.59 11.28
CA VAL A 36 -0.83 1.42 11.97
C VAL A 36 -2.07 0.58 12.29
N ASN A 37 -2.50 -0.25 11.33
CA ASN A 37 -3.60 -1.20 11.53
C ASN A 37 -3.24 -2.48 12.31
N ALA A 38 -1.98 -2.94 12.30
CA ALA A 38 -1.56 -4.19 12.98
C ALA A 38 -1.01 -3.97 14.40
N ALA A 39 -0.55 -2.74 14.73
CA ALA A 39 -0.29 -2.35 16.12
C ALA A 39 -1.59 -2.24 16.94
N GLN A 40 -2.73 -2.17 16.25
CA GLN A 40 -4.07 -2.44 16.78
C GLN A 40 -4.60 -3.73 16.15
N LYS A 41 -4.02 -4.89 16.47
CA LYS A 41 -4.62 -6.19 16.12
C LYS A 41 -5.88 -6.42 16.96
N ASP A 42 -6.87 -5.57 16.74
CA ASP A 42 -8.17 -5.61 17.36
C ASP A 42 -9.16 -6.10 16.29
N SER A 43 -9.88 -7.15 16.63
CA SER A 43 -11.03 -7.65 15.86
C SER A 43 -12.04 -6.54 15.52
N SER A 44 -11.99 -5.41 16.22
CA SER A 44 -12.77 -4.21 15.95
C SER A 44 -12.45 -3.55 14.60
N ILE A 45 -11.19 -3.51 14.13
CA ILE A 45 -10.82 -2.82 12.88
C ILE A 45 -11.39 -3.55 11.67
N GLN A 46 -11.21 -4.87 11.60
CA GLN A 46 -11.78 -5.66 10.51
C GLN A 46 -13.33 -5.56 10.51
N LYS A 47 -13.96 -5.57 11.70
CA LYS A 47 -15.41 -5.32 11.83
C LYS A 47 -15.83 -3.93 11.34
N LYS A 48 -15.06 -2.88 11.62
CA LYS A 48 -15.36 -1.50 11.15
C LYS A 48 -15.28 -1.39 9.63
N TYR A 49 -14.20 -1.89 9.01
CA TYR A 49 -14.08 -1.90 7.55
C TYR A 49 -15.14 -2.81 6.89
N LEU A 50 -15.50 -3.94 7.51
CA LEU A 50 -16.61 -4.79 7.04
C LEU A 50 -17.97 -4.09 7.17
N ALA A 51 -18.23 -3.37 8.25
CA ALA A 51 -19.46 -2.59 8.43
C ALA A 51 -19.59 -1.51 7.34
N ASN A 52 -18.49 -0.83 7.00
CA ASN A 52 -18.45 0.12 5.90
C ASN A 52 -18.69 -0.52 4.53
N ASN A 53 -18.38 -1.82 4.37
CA ASN A 53 -18.63 -2.56 3.13
C ASN A 53 -20.06 -3.11 3.03
N HIS A 54 -20.68 -3.51 4.15
CA HIS A 54 -22.02 -4.13 4.16
C HIS A 54 -23.15 -3.18 3.75
N ASP A 55 -23.00 -1.87 3.94
CA ASP A 55 -23.96 -0.90 3.43
C ASP A 55 -24.04 -0.91 1.89
N ASN A 56 -22.96 -1.34 1.21
CA ASN A 56 -22.94 -1.44 -0.26
C ASN A 56 -23.68 -2.68 -0.78
N ASP A 57 -23.70 -3.78 -0.03
CA ASP A 57 -24.39 -5.03 -0.44
C ASP A 57 -25.92 -4.87 -0.39
N LYS A 58 -26.44 -4.06 0.55
CA LYS A 58 -27.88 -3.72 0.62
C LYS A 58 -28.36 -2.85 -0.54
N ILE A 59 -27.48 -1.99 -1.08
CA ILE A 59 -27.82 -1.10 -2.20
C ILE A 59 -27.66 -1.83 -3.54
N LYS A 60 -26.67 -2.75 -3.65
CA LYS A 60 -26.49 -3.62 -4.83
C LYS A 60 -27.70 -4.49 -5.15
N SER A 61 -28.48 -4.94 -4.15
CA SER A 61 -29.66 -5.78 -4.42
C SER A 61 -30.76 -5.05 -5.18
N ASP A 62 -30.82 -3.72 -5.09
CA ASP A 62 -31.82 -2.91 -5.79
C ASP A 62 -31.36 -2.52 -7.21
N SER A 63 -30.04 -2.43 -7.47
CA SER A 63 -29.48 -2.07 -8.79
C SER A 63 -29.29 -3.28 -9.73
N GLN A 64 -29.26 -4.51 -9.21
CA GLN A 64 -29.11 -5.73 -10.01
C GLN A 64 -30.32 -6.07 -10.92
N LYS A 65 -31.43 -5.32 -10.85
CA LYS A 65 -32.60 -5.52 -11.73
C LYS A 65 -32.48 -4.90 -13.13
N LEU A 66 -31.38 -4.22 -13.47
CA LEU A 66 -31.27 -3.45 -14.73
C LEU A 66 -30.06 -3.80 -15.63
N ILE A 67 -29.47 -4.98 -15.51
CA ILE A 67 -28.41 -5.44 -16.43
C ILE A 67 -28.80 -6.79 -17.03
N ASN A 68 -29.02 -6.83 -18.35
CA ASN A 68 -29.23 -8.06 -19.12
C ASN A 68 -27.98 -8.95 -19.09
N PRO A 69 -28.14 -10.29 -19.12
CA PRO A 69 -27.09 -11.22 -18.72
C PRO A 69 -26.00 -11.40 -19.78
N LEU A 70 -24.75 -11.41 -19.31
CA LEU A 70 -23.59 -11.87 -20.08
C LEU A 70 -23.65 -13.39 -20.28
N VAL A 71 -23.28 -13.78 -21.49
CA VAL A 71 -23.28 -15.12 -22.08
C VAL A 71 -22.54 -16.16 -21.21
N SER A 72 -23.20 -17.30 -20.98
CA SER A 72 -22.65 -18.51 -20.35
C SER A 72 -21.59 -19.17 -21.23
N ILE A 73 -20.41 -19.46 -20.69
CA ILE A 73 -19.41 -20.33 -21.34
C ILE A 73 -19.25 -21.60 -20.51
N SER A 74 -19.57 -22.70 -21.20
CA SER A 74 -19.45 -24.13 -20.90
C SER A 74 -18.34 -24.56 -19.91
N ASP A 75 -18.76 -25.36 -18.93
CA ASP A 75 -17.92 -26.27 -18.15
C ASP A 75 -17.11 -27.22 -19.05
N LYS A 76 -15.82 -27.35 -18.76
CA LYS A 76 -15.02 -28.52 -19.17
C LYS A 76 -14.14 -28.96 -18.00
N SER A 77 -14.49 -30.12 -17.47
CA SER A 77 -13.83 -30.86 -16.40
C SER A 77 -12.35 -31.11 -16.68
N LEU A 78 -11.47 -30.77 -15.74
CA LEU A 78 -10.08 -31.21 -15.69
C LEU A 78 -9.92 -32.35 -14.68
N ASN A 79 -9.59 -33.53 -15.20
CA ASN A 79 -9.20 -34.73 -14.46
C ASN A 79 -7.91 -34.47 -13.67
N LEU A 80 -7.98 -34.52 -12.33
CA LEU A 80 -6.79 -34.68 -11.49
C LEU A 80 -6.48 -36.18 -11.35
N ARG A 81 -5.33 -36.61 -11.87
CA ARG A 81 -4.72 -37.91 -11.53
C ARG A 81 -3.98 -37.77 -10.19
N LEU A 82 -4.41 -38.57 -9.23
CA LEU A 82 -3.69 -38.91 -8.00
C LEU A 82 -2.42 -39.69 -8.37
N ILE A 83 -1.26 -39.30 -7.83
CA ILE A 83 -0.09 -40.18 -7.75
C ILE A 83 0.34 -40.21 -6.27
N GLN A 84 0.04 -41.33 -5.63
CA GLN A 84 0.66 -41.76 -4.38
C GLN A 84 1.98 -42.47 -4.70
N PHE A 85 2.99 -42.31 -3.84
CA PHE A 85 4.03 -43.33 -3.67
C PHE A 85 4.29 -43.56 -2.19
N SER A 86 4.35 -44.85 -1.85
CA SER A 86 4.52 -45.46 -0.53
C SER A 86 5.98 -45.86 -0.27
N ASP A 87 6.32 -45.93 1.02
CA ASP A 87 7.56 -46.39 1.64
C ASP A 87 8.13 -47.72 1.13
N THR A 88 9.46 -47.89 1.15
CA THR A 88 10.18 -48.81 2.09
C THR A 88 11.73 -48.79 1.96
N THR A 89 12.38 -48.71 3.13
CA THR A 89 13.69 -49.24 3.66
C THR A 89 14.55 -50.20 2.79
N LEU A 90 15.89 -50.39 2.93
CA LEU A 90 16.85 -50.41 4.06
C LEU A 90 18.29 -50.67 3.50
N LYS A 91 19.37 -50.10 4.07
CA LYS A 91 20.59 -50.81 4.55
C LYS A 91 21.80 -49.90 4.86
N SER A 92 22.15 -49.89 6.15
CA SER A 92 23.46 -49.86 6.82
C SER A 92 24.77 -49.68 6.03
N LEU A 93 25.63 -48.79 6.55
CA LEU A 93 27.05 -49.07 6.78
C LEU A 93 27.59 -48.15 7.90
N ASN A 94 27.91 -48.76 9.04
CA ASN A 94 28.74 -48.20 10.10
C ASN A 94 30.22 -48.29 9.67
N LEU A 95 31.01 -47.27 9.95
CA LEU A 95 32.42 -47.42 10.31
C LEU A 95 32.81 -46.35 11.35
N SER A 96 33.37 -46.87 12.43
CA SER A 96 33.89 -46.27 13.65
C SER A 96 35.24 -45.56 13.48
N GLY A 97 35.61 -44.71 14.44
CA GLY A 97 37.03 -44.56 14.84
C GLY A 97 37.47 -43.17 15.32
N ASN A 98 37.57 -43.06 16.65
CA ASN A 98 38.35 -42.11 17.47
C ASN A 98 39.74 -41.70 16.92
N ASP A 99 40.23 -40.47 17.17
CA ASP A 99 41.07 -40.10 18.36
C ASP A 99 41.81 -38.73 18.19
N PHE A 100 41.85 -38.00 19.31
CA PHE A 100 42.89 -37.14 19.91
C PHE A 100 43.83 -36.17 19.13
N SER A 101 43.78 -34.92 19.63
CA SER A 101 44.87 -34.04 20.13
C SER A 101 45.80 -33.20 19.23
N GLU A 102 45.97 -31.96 19.74
CA GLU A 102 47.13 -31.05 19.73
C GLU A 102 47.44 -30.11 18.54
N SER A 103 47.22 -28.81 18.82
CA SER A 103 48.15 -27.68 18.68
C SER A 103 49.04 -27.56 17.43
N SER A 104 48.79 -26.50 16.63
CA SER A 104 49.88 -25.65 16.11
C SER A 104 49.40 -24.28 15.62
N THR A 105 49.88 -23.26 16.33
CA THR A 105 50.41 -21.96 15.87
C THR A 105 50.02 -21.36 14.50
N LEU A 106 49.54 -20.10 14.60
CA LEU A 106 49.78 -18.94 13.73
C LEU A 106 49.60 -19.08 12.21
N SER A 107 48.57 -18.40 11.69
CA SER A 107 48.77 -17.51 10.54
C SER A 107 47.78 -16.34 10.56
N LYS A 108 48.30 -15.13 10.70
CA LYS A 108 47.61 -13.87 10.45
C LYS A 108 47.14 -13.85 8.99
N ARG A 109 45.84 -13.81 8.76
CA ARG A 109 45.28 -13.16 7.56
C ARG A 109 44.18 -12.21 7.98
N ASN A 110 44.52 -10.93 7.96
CA ASN A 110 43.60 -9.81 7.94
C ASN A 110 42.65 -10.01 6.75
N VAL A 111 41.40 -10.38 7.01
CA VAL A 111 40.30 -10.15 6.09
C VAL A 111 39.57 -8.92 6.60
N SER A 112 39.92 -7.79 6.02
CA SER A 112 39.20 -6.53 6.14
C SER A 112 37.74 -6.80 5.74
N LYS A 113 36.84 -6.81 6.72
CA LYS A 113 35.41 -6.85 6.49
C LYS A 113 35.02 -5.46 5.97
N GLU A 114 34.92 -5.31 4.65
CA GLU A 114 34.29 -4.13 4.05
C GLU A 114 32.82 -4.14 4.44
N PHE A 115 32.46 -3.26 5.38
CA PHE A 115 31.08 -2.90 5.64
C PHE A 115 30.56 -2.10 4.45
N PRO A 116 29.31 -2.30 3.99
CA PRO A 116 28.74 -1.44 2.98
C PRO A 116 28.72 0.00 3.49
N VAL A 117 29.49 0.86 2.83
CA VAL A 117 29.55 2.30 3.09
C VAL A 117 28.19 2.88 2.67
N GLY A 118 27.34 3.17 3.65
CA GLY A 118 26.18 4.03 3.44
C GLY A 118 26.61 5.44 3.01
N PRO A 119 25.73 6.23 2.37
CA PRO A 119 26.07 7.59 1.98
C PRO A 119 26.60 8.39 3.19
N SER A 120 27.70 9.10 2.97
CA SER A 120 28.52 9.74 4.01
C SER A 120 27.82 10.86 4.79
N GLN A 121 26.64 11.30 4.35
CA GLN A 121 25.69 12.12 5.10
C GLN A 121 24.25 11.79 4.67
N PRO A 122 23.27 11.81 5.61
CA PRO A 122 21.86 11.66 5.23
C PRO A 122 21.49 12.81 4.29
N PRO A 123 20.77 12.56 3.19
CA PRO A 123 20.30 13.63 2.33
C PRO A 123 19.39 14.54 3.16
N THR A 124 19.86 15.73 3.50
CA THR A 124 18.99 16.80 3.97
C THR A 124 18.07 17.11 2.80
N ARG A 125 16.80 16.72 2.90
CA ARG A 125 15.79 17.14 1.93
C ARG A 125 15.65 18.66 2.15
N PRO A 126 16.12 19.52 1.23
CA PRO A 126 15.98 20.95 1.46
C PRO A 126 14.49 21.29 1.37
N LEU A 127 14.00 22.07 2.33
CA LEU A 127 12.76 22.81 2.12
C LEU A 127 12.97 23.74 0.93
N ILE A 128 12.18 23.54 -0.11
CA ILE A 128 12.13 24.48 -1.22
C ILE A 128 10.74 25.09 -1.17
N ASP A 129 10.72 26.38 -0.85
CA ASP A 129 9.52 27.21 -0.79
C ASP A 129 8.77 27.15 -2.12
N ILE A 130 7.45 27.06 -2.06
CA ILE A 130 6.56 27.00 -3.23
C ILE A 130 6.44 28.42 -3.81
N HIS A 131 7.51 28.89 -4.44
CA HIS A 131 7.42 29.92 -5.46
C HIS A 131 7.96 29.36 -6.77
N LEU A 132 7.02 29.24 -7.71
CA LEU A 132 7.19 28.80 -9.10
C LEU A 132 8.53 29.24 -9.69
N ASN A 133 9.42 28.27 -9.90
CA ASN A 133 10.51 28.41 -10.83
C ASN A 133 10.29 27.41 -11.97
N LYS A 134 9.88 27.93 -13.13
CA LYS A 134 9.86 27.20 -14.40
C LYS A 134 11.30 26.80 -14.72
N SER A 135 11.70 25.56 -14.42
CA SER A 135 12.95 24.99 -14.92
C SER A 135 12.68 24.07 -16.12
N ARG A 136 13.53 24.21 -17.13
CA ARG A 136 13.51 23.51 -18.41
C ARG A 136 13.57 21.99 -18.21
N ARG A 137 12.74 21.25 -18.95
CA ARG A 137 12.84 19.79 -19.13
C ARG A 137 14.14 19.48 -19.86
N GLU A 138 15.14 18.95 -19.17
CA GLU A 138 16.23 18.21 -19.81
C GLU A 138 15.75 16.78 -20.11
N LYS A 139 15.62 16.46 -21.40
CA LYS A 139 15.39 15.09 -21.88
C LYS A 139 16.71 14.31 -21.82
N GLY A 140 17.00 13.73 -20.66
CA GLY A 140 18.01 12.68 -20.52
C GLY A 140 17.33 11.31 -20.42
N ILE A 141 17.04 10.67 -21.56
CA ILE A 141 16.64 9.26 -21.56
C ILE A 141 17.93 8.45 -21.45
N ASN A 142 18.35 8.16 -20.22
CA ASN A 142 19.30 7.07 -20.01
C ASN A 142 18.54 5.76 -20.30
N LYS A 143 18.79 5.20 -21.50
CA LYS A 143 18.34 3.85 -21.86
C LYS A 143 18.91 2.87 -20.84
N ILE A 144 18.05 2.39 -19.95
CA ILE A 144 18.33 1.20 -19.14
C ILE A 144 18.48 0.03 -20.12
N PRO A 145 19.53 -0.80 -20.03
CA PRO A 145 19.65 -2.00 -20.86
C PRO A 145 18.38 -2.86 -20.68
N GLN A 146 17.84 -3.42 -21.77
CA GLN A 146 16.78 -4.45 -21.73
C GLN A 146 17.32 -5.71 -21.03
N SER A 147 17.44 -5.68 -19.70
CA SER A 147 17.82 -6.82 -18.88
C SER A 147 16.55 -7.51 -18.37
N ASN A 148 16.19 -8.67 -18.94
CA ASN A 148 15.21 -9.64 -18.42
C ASN A 148 14.15 -9.08 -17.44
N ILE A 149 13.39 -8.07 -17.85
CA ILE A 149 12.28 -7.57 -17.05
C ILE A 149 11.16 -8.59 -17.22
N GLN A 150 10.91 -9.39 -16.19
CA GLN A 150 9.76 -10.30 -16.19
C GLN A 150 8.49 -9.48 -16.02
N GLU A 151 7.65 -9.51 -17.05
CA GLU A 151 6.34 -8.88 -17.04
C GLU A 151 5.38 -9.59 -16.09
N ASP A 152 4.62 -8.82 -15.29
CA ASP A 152 3.53 -9.37 -14.50
C ASP A 152 2.46 -9.91 -15.47
N PRO A 153 2.05 -11.20 -15.37
CA PRO A 153 1.15 -11.82 -16.33
C PRO A 153 -0.22 -11.15 -16.42
N LYS A 154 -0.61 -10.35 -15.42
CA LYS A 154 -1.87 -9.58 -15.42
C LYS A 154 -1.74 -8.22 -16.10
N PHE A 155 -0.54 -7.73 -16.39
CA PHE A 155 -0.35 -6.41 -17.00
C PHE A 155 -0.95 -6.34 -18.40
N LYS A 156 -0.56 -7.27 -19.28
CA LYS A 156 -1.06 -7.32 -20.65
C LYS A 156 -2.60 -7.38 -20.73
N PRO A 157 -3.31 -8.24 -19.98
CA PRO A 157 -4.78 -8.20 -19.92
C PRO A 157 -5.40 -6.83 -19.58
N VAL A 158 -4.80 -6.07 -18.66
CA VAL A 158 -5.29 -4.72 -18.31
C VAL A 158 -5.12 -3.76 -19.49
N MET A 159 -3.99 -3.82 -20.19
CA MET A 159 -3.74 -2.98 -21.36
C MET A 159 -4.65 -3.34 -22.54
N GLU A 160 -4.89 -4.63 -22.77
CA GLU A 160 -5.84 -5.11 -23.79
C GLU A 160 -7.27 -4.64 -23.49
N TYR A 161 -7.68 -4.67 -22.21
CA TYR A 161 -8.94 -4.07 -21.78
C TYR A 161 -8.98 -2.57 -22.09
N ALA A 162 -7.93 -1.82 -21.76
CA ALA A 162 -7.87 -0.38 -21.99
C ALA A 162 -7.99 -0.02 -23.48
N ILE A 163 -7.31 -0.77 -24.35
CA ILE A 163 -7.38 -0.60 -25.82
C ILE A 163 -8.78 -0.94 -26.31
N LYS A 164 -9.37 -2.06 -25.87
CA LYS A 164 -10.72 -2.47 -26.29
C LYS A 164 -11.81 -1.47 -25.90
N GLN A 165 -11.63 -0.77 -24.78
CA GLN A 165 -12.55 0.27 -24.32
C GLN A 165 -12.23 1.67 -24.89
N ASN A 166 -11.23 1.80 -25.76
CA ASN A 166 -10.74 3.09 -26.29
C ASN A 166 -10.44 4.11 -25.19
N LEU A 167 -9.88 3.66 -24.05
CA LEU A 167 -9.71 4.54 -22.88
C LEU A 167 -8.80 5.75 -23.17
N ALA A 168 -7.85 5.62 -24.10
CA ALA A 168 -6.94 6.71 -24.48
C ALA A 168 -7.67 7.94 -25.07
N GLU A 169 -8.89 7.78 -25.60
CA GLU A 169 -9.73 8.88 -26.10
C GLU A 169 -10.44 9.63 -24.97
N GLY A 170 -10.58 8.99 -23.80
CA GLY A 170 -11.24 9.56 -22.63
C GLY A 170 -10.39 10.59 -21.89
N SER A 171 -11.03 11.32 -20.98
CA SER A 171 -10.37 12.17 -20.00
C SER A 171 -9.56 11.33 -19.00
N MET A 172 -8.55 11.94 -18.36
CA MET A 172 -7.78 11.28 -17.30
C MET A 172 -8.69 10.71 -16.18
N ALA A 173 -9.82 11.34 -15.89
CA ALA A 173 -10.78 10.86 -14.88
C ALA A 173 -11.47 9.55 -15.31
N GLU A 174 -11.87 9.45 -16.59
CA GLU A 174 -12.48 8.24 -17.14
C GLU A 174 -11.48 7.08 -17.19
N ILE A 175 -10.22 7.35 -17.58
CA ILE A 175 -9.15 6.35 -17.57
C ILE A 175 -8.90 5.84 -16.15
N MET A 176 -8.74 6.75 -15.18
CA MET A 176 -8.48 6.37 -13.78
C MET A 176 -9.61 5.51 -13.20
N GLN A 177 -10.88 5.87 -13.44
CA GLN A 177 -12.02 5.10 -12.94
C GLN A 177 -12.09 3.72 -13.58
N ALA A 178 -11.97 3.62 -14.90
CA ALA A 178 -12.04 2.34 -15.61
C ALA A 178 -10.92 1.37 -15.19
N ILE A 179 -9.70 1.88 -14.98
CA ILE A 179 -8.58 1.05 -14.50
C ILE A 179 -8.76 0.67 -13.03
N ALA A 180 -9.28 1.58 -12.18
CA ALA A 180 -9.61 1.24 -10.80
C ALA A 180 -10.69 0.15 -10.73
N ASP A 181 -11.74 0.25 -11.55
CA ASP A 181 -12.82 -0.74 -11.68
C ASP A 181 -12.30 -2.13 -12.08
N TYR A 182 -11.33 -2.19 -13.00
CA TYR A 182 -10.73 -3.44 -13.44
C TYR A 182 -10.13 -4.25 -12.28
N PHE A 183 -9.65 -3.57 -11.23
CA PHE A 183 -9.03 -4.20 -10.08
C PHE A 183 -9.99 -4.50 -8.93
N ILE A 184 -11.31 -4.22 -9.05
CA ILE A 184 -12.29 -4.66 -8.06
C ILE A 184 -12.12 -6.17 -7.79
N ASP A 185 -12.28 -6.55 -6.52
CA ASP A 185 -12.05 -7.90 -6.00
C ASP A 185 -10.60 -8.39 -5.94
N THR A 186 -9.62 -7.60 -6.39
CA THR A 186 -8.20 -7.93 -6.22
C THR A 186 -7.84 -7.98 -4.73
N PRO A 187 -7.16 -9.03 -4.22
CA PRO A 187 -6.90 -9.19 -2.79
C PRO A 187 -6.09 -8.04 -2.16
N TYR A 188 -6.39 -7.73 -0.91
CA TYR A 188 -5.55 -6.86 -0.09
C TYR A 188 -4.31 -7.61 0.38
N LYS A 189 -3.12 -7.03 0.17
CA LYS A 189 -1.84 -7.61 0.59
C LYS A 189 -0.93 -6.56 1.22
N ALA A 190 -0.71 -6.71 2.52
CA ALA A 190 0.19 -5.91 3.34
C ALA A 190 1.67 -6.29 3.13
N GLY A 191 2.58 -5.36 3.44
CA GLY A 191 4.01 -5.70 3.64
C GLY A 191 4.77 -6.12 2.39
N LEU A 192 4.24 -5.82 1.20
CA LEU A 192 4.84 -6.24 -0.07
C LEU A 192 6.19 -5.56 -0.34
N LEU A 193 6.41 -4.34 0.16
CA LEU A 193 7.60 -3.55 -0.14
C LEU A 193 8.78 -3.75 0.83
N ASP A 194 8.60 -4.48 1.94
CA ASP A 194 9.60 -4.62 3.01
C ASP A 194 10.12 -6.07 3.15
N GLN A 195 10.03 -6.85 2.08
CA GLN A 195 10.39 -8.28 2.05
C GLN A 195 11.90 -8.53 1.92
N SER A 196 12.66 -7.55 1.40
CA SER A 196 14.12 -7.62 1.21
C SER A 196 14.83 -6.67 2.17
N ASN A 197 16.08 -6.97 2.52
CA ASN A 197 16.93 -6.06 3.31
C ASN A 197 17.48 -4.88 2.48
N GLN A 198 17.35 -4.94 1.16
CA GLN A 198 17.72 -3.87 0.24
C GLN A 198 16.46 -3.33 -0.44
N GLU A 199 16.37 -2.01 -0.55
CA GLU A 199 15.29 -1.36 -1.28
C GLU A 199 15.34 -1.78 -2.74
N SER A 200 14.24 -2.36 -3.22
CA SER A 200 14.06 -2.77 -4.59
C SER A 200 12.66 -2.38 -5.06
N LEU A 201 12.52 -2.21 -6.37
CA LEU A 201 11.23 -1.89 -6.96
C LEU A 201 10.37 -3.16 -7.02
N VAL A 202 9.48 -3.33 -6.06
CA VAL A 202 8.48 -4.42 -6.05
C VAL A 202 7.21 -3.97 -6.77
N ILE A 203 6.79 -4.73 -7.77
CA ILE A 203 5.56 -4.52 -8.55
C ILE A 203 4.81 -5.84 -8.58
N THR A 204 3.50 -5.79 -8.31
CA THR A 204 2.61 -6.95 -8.38
C THR A 204 1.19 -6.48 -8.68
N LEU A 205 0.46 -7.28 -9.46
CA LEU A 205 -0.96 -7.11 -9.74
C LEU A 205 -1.82 -8.24 -9.10
N ASP A 206 -1.22 -9.04 -8.23
CA ASP A 206 -1.90 -10.12 -7.48
C ASP A 206 -2.48 -9.68 -6.14
N GLY A 207 -2.25 -8.44 -5.76
CA GLY A 207 -2.78 -7.86 -4.55
C GLY A 207 -2.10 -6.55 -4.20
N PHE A 208 -2.83 -5.70 -3.50
CA PHE A 208 -2.39 -4.35 -3.19
C PHE A 208 -2.61 -4.03 -1.72
N ASP A 209 -1.74 -3.20 -1.14
CA ASP A 209 -2.19 -2.32 -0.07
C ASP A 209 -2.79 -1.04 -0.68
N CYS A 210 -3.28 -0.13 0.17
CA CYS A 210 -3.93 1.09 -0.29
C CYS A 210 -3.04 1.97 -1.18
N VAL A 211 -1.73 2.07 -0.91
CA VAL A 211 -0.80 2.89 -1.69
C VAL A 211 -0.48 2.20 -3.01
N LEU A 212 -0.17 0.90 -2.98
CA LEU A 212 0.14 0.15 -4.20
C LEU A 212 -1.01 0.17 -5.21
N PHE A 213 -2.26 0.18 -4.72
CA PHE A 213 -3.42 0.33 -5.57
C PHE A 213 -3.44 1.68 -6.28
N VAL A 214 -3.29 2.78 -5.53
CA VAL A 214 -3.27 4.15 -6.08
C VAL A 214 -2.11 4.33 -7.08
N GLU A 215 -0.90 3.89 -6.72
CA GLU A 215 0.27 4.00 -7.59
C GLU A 215 0.12 3.17 -8.88
N THR A 216 -0.44 1.97 -8.77
CA THR A 216 -0.71 1.09 -9.93
C THR A 216 -1.69 1.74 -10.90
N VAL A 217 -2.84 2.20 -10.40
CA VAL A 217 -3.88 2.82 -11.24
C VAL A 217 -3.32 4.10 -11.89
N LEU A 218 -2.63 4.96 -11.12
CA LEU A 218 -2.05 6.19 -11.66
C LEU A 218 -0.98 5.90 -12.71
N ALA A 219 -0.10 4.91 -12.48
CA ALA A 219 0.93 4.55 -13.44
C ALA A 219 0.35 4.02 -14.76
N MET A 220 -0.65 3.13 -14.70
CA MET A 220 -1.32 2.59 -15.88
C MET A 220 -2.09 3.68 -16.63
N ALA A 221 -2.87 4.50 -15.92
CA ALA A 221 -3.68 5.55 -16.54
C ALA A 221 -2.82 6.57 -17.29
N ARG A 222 -1.64 6.91 -16.76
CA ARG A 222 -0.70 7.83 -17.43
C ARG A 222 -0.10 7.23 -18.71
N GLY A 223 0.20 5.93 -18.72
CA GLY A 223 0.64 5.23 -19.94
C GLY A 223 -0.46 5.18 -20.99
N ILE A 224 -1.67 4.80 -20.60
CA ILE A 224 -2.86 4.73 -21.46
C ILE A 224 -3.17 6.09 -22.09
N ALA A 225 -3.13 7.18 -21.31
CA ALA A 225 -3.37 8.53 -21.82
C ALA A 225 -2.36 8.93 -22.92
N MET A 226 -1.15 8.37 -22.92
CA MET A 226 -0.13 8.62 -23.94
C MET A 226 -0.09 7.53 -25.03
N GLU A 227 -1.04 6.59 -25.01
CA GLU A 227 -1.04 5.39 -25.85
C GLU A 227 0.25 4.56 -25.74
N ASP A 228 0.95 4.64 -24.60
CA ASP A 228 2.12 3.83 -24.27
C ASP A 228 1.73 2.70 -23.32
N TYR A 229 1.46 1.54 -23.91
CA TYR A 229 1.04 0.32 -23.21
C TYR A 229 2.21 -0.59 -22.83
N SER A 230 3.45 -0.07 -22.81
CA SER A 230 4.63 -0.89 -22.53
C SER A 230 4.81 -1.13 -21.02
N TYR A 231 5.20 -2.35 -20.65
CA TYR A 231 5.49 -2.68 -19.26
C TYR A 231 6.65 -1.86 -18.70
N LEU A 232 7.64 -1.50 -19.55
CA LEU A 232 8.76 -0.65 -19.15
C LEU A 232 8.29 0.75 -18.76
N THR A 233 7.35 1.36 -19.49
CA THR A 233 6.79 2.67 -19.13
C THR A 233 5.99 2.59 -17.84
N PHE A 234 5.22 1.51 -17.63
CA PHE A 234 4.54 1.25 -16.36
C PHE A 234 5.52 1.18 -15.18
N ILE A 235 6.60 0.40 -15.29
CA ILE A 235 7.67 0.31 -14.27
C ILE A 235 8.26 1.70 -13.98
N ASN A 236 8.55 2.47 -15.04
CA ASN A 236 9.12 3.79 -14.90
C ASN A 236 8.16 4.75 -14.20
N HIS A 237 6.86 4.66 -14.47
CA HIS A 237 5.84 5.44 -13.76
C HIS A 237 5.75 5.06 -12.28
N ILE A 238 5.76 3.77 -11.92
CA ILE A 238 5.77 3.35 -10.51
C ILE A 238 7.01 3.89 -9.80
N LYS A 239 8.21 3.68 -10.38
CA LYS A 239 9.47 4.20 -9.80
C LYS A 239 9.43 5.71 -9.66
N ASN A 240 8.92 6.39 -10.68
CA ASN A 240 8.79 7.84 -10.66
C ASN A 240 7.84 8.30 -9.55
N GLN A 241 6.74 7.59 -9.27
CA GLN A 241 5.78 8.00 -8.25
C GLN A 241 6.23 7.70 -6.82
N ARG A 242 6.83 6.52 -6.61
CA ARG A 242 7.11 5.95 -5.28
C ARG A 242 8.33 6.55 -4.58
N TYR A 243 9.29 7.03 -5.37
CA TYR A 243 10.58 7.48 -4.84
C TYR A 243 10.75 8.99 -4.96
N TRP A 244 11.42 9.59 -3.99
CA TRP A 244 11.73 11.01 -3.92
C TRP A 244 12.49 11.45 -5.17
N LYS A 245 12.02 12.53 -5.80
CA LYS A 245 12.52 13.00 -7.10
C LYS A 245 12.46 11.94 -8.22
N GLY A 246 11.65 10.89 -8.04
CA GLY A 246 11.54 9.75 -8.94
C GLY A 246 12.79 8.85 -8.98
N LYS A 247 13.66 8.93 -7.96
CA LYS A 247 14.94 8.19 -7.93
C LYS A 247 15.00 7.26 -6.73
N MET A 248 15.05 5.95 -7.02
CA MET A 248 15.29 4.91 -6.01
C MET A 248 16.76 4.93 -5.61
N ASP A 249 17.01 5.31 -4.36
CA ASP A 249 18.30 5.44 -3.69
C ASP A 249 18.18 4.99 -2.23
N GLY A 250 18.03 3.67 -2.04
CA GLY A 250 17.83 3.07 -0.72
C GLY A 250 16.45 3.34 -0.08
N TYR A 251 16.22 2.74 1.09
CA TYR A 251 14.93 2.75 1.78
C TYR A 251 14.39 4.16 2.05
N CYS A 252 15.29 5.08 2.41
CA CYS A 252 14.94 6.46 2.72
C CYS A 252 14.54 7.26 1.48
N SER A 253 14.82 6.80 0.25
CA SER A 253 14.31 7.46 -0.96
C SER A 253 12.83 7.19 -1.20
N ARG A 254 12.25 6.14 -0.61
CA ARG A 254 10.82 5.87 -0.73
C ARG A 254 10.01 6.92 0.01
N LEU A 255 8.89 7.34 -0.59
CA LEU A 255 7.99 8.35 -0.03
C LEU A 255 7.03 7.66 0.96
N HIS A 256 7.43 7.60 2.24
CA HIS A 256 6.67 6.88 3.27
C HIS A 256 5.49 7.67 3.85
N TYR A 257 5.61 9.00 3.92
CA TYR A 257 4.54 9.90 4.37
C TYR A 257 3.75 10.40 3.17
N PHE A 258 2.43 10.24 3.19
CA PHE A 258 1.62 10.47 1.99
C PHE A 258 1.47 11.96 1.62
N SER A 259 1.54 12.86 2.60
CA SER A 259 1.62 14.31 2.33
C SER A 259 2.90 14.66 1.56
N GLU A 260 4.02 14.01 1.89
CA GLU A 260 5.24 14.15 1.12
C GLU A 260 5.11 13.50 -0.26
N TRP A 261 4.46 12.33 -0.36
CA TRP A 261 4.18 11.68 -1.64
C TRP A 261 3.43 12.64 -2.58
N ILE A 262 2.38 13.31 -2.10
CA ILE A 262 1.64 14.32 -2.86
C ILE A 262 2.56 15.50 -3.25
N ALA A 263 3.30 16.06 -2.29
CA ALA A 263 4.15 17.22 -2.53
C ALA A 263 5.28 16.95 -3.54
N ASP A 264 5.93 15.79 -3.48
CA ASP A 264 6.99 15.41 -4.43
C ASP A 264 6.43 15.11 -5.82
N ASN A 265 5.31 14.37 -5.90
CA ASN A 265 4.65 14.08 -7.17
C ASN A 265 4.08 15.35 -7.82
N GLN A 266 3.60 16.32 -7.03
CA GLN A 266 3.20 17.63 -7.53
C GLN A 266 4.37 18.39 -8.15
N ARG A 267 5.51 18.46 -7.47
CA ARG A 267 6.72 19.13 -7.99
C ARG A 267 7.17 18.54 -9.33
N ARG A 268 6.86 17.27 -9.58
CA ARG A 268 7.21 16.56 -10.82
C ARG A 268 6.08 16.51 -11.85
N GLY A 269 4.94 17.13 -11.58
CA GLY A 269 3.81 17.21 -12.51
C GLY A 269 3.06 15.88 -12.72
N ASN A 270 3.08 14.99 -11.73
CA ASN A 270 2.29 13.76 -11.76
C ASN A 270 0.87 13.97 -11.22
N VAL A 271 0.75 14.78 -10.18
CA VAL A 271 -0.52 15.12 -9.52
C VAL A 271 -0.54 16.61 -9.19
N ARG A 272 -1.67 17.12 -8.76
CA ARG A 272 -1.83 18.47 -8.22
C ARG A 272 -2.63 18.39 -6.92
N ASP A 273 -2.09 18.92 -5.84
CA ASP A 273 -2.83 19.15 -4.59
C ASP A 273 -3.90 20.21 -4.87
N ILE A 274 -5.16 19.81 -4.70
CA ILE A 274 -6.33 20.68 -4.93
C ILE A 274 -7.04 21.03 -3.62
N GLY A 275 -6.48 20.66 -2.45
CA GLY A 275 -7.12 20.87 -1.16
C GLY A 275 -7.47 22.35 -0.90
N VAL A 276 -6.57 23.28 -1.26
CA VAL A 276 -6.82 24.72 -1.14
C VAL A 276 -7.95 25.19 -2.05
N GLU A 277 -7.98 24.71 -3.30
CA GLU A 277 -8.99 25.08 -4.29
C GLU A 277 -10.38 24.61 -3.87
N LEU A 278 -10.44 23.49 -3.16
CA LEU A 278 -11.66 22.93 -2.59
C LEU A 278 -12.08 23.61 -1.27
N GLY A 279 -11.40 24.67 -0.84
CA GLY A 279 -11.73 25.38 0.41
C GLY A 279 -11.22 24.68 1.68
N GLY A 280 -10.22 23.81 1.54
CA GLY A 280 -9.55 23.13 2.63
C GLY A 280 -8.73 24.07 3.53
N GLU A 281 -8.37 23.53 4.69
CA GLU A 281 -7.60 24.21 5.73
C GLU A 281 -6.14 23.79 5.69
N ARG A 282 -5.27 24.67 6.17
CA ARG A 282 -3.84 24.38 6.31
C ARG A 282 -3.53 23.96 7.73
N VAL A 283 -2.86 22.83 7.87
CA VAL A 283 -2.32 22.37 9.15
C VAL A 283 -0.81 22.19 9.03
N ASN A 284 -0.11 22.63 10.07
CA ASN A 284 1.29 22.26 10.28
C ASN A 284 1.30 21.11 11.26
N LYS A 285 1.84 19.97 10.84
CA LYS A 285 1.93 18.77 11.67
C LYS A 285 3.37 18.34 11.79
N GLN A 286 3.85 18.15 13.02
CA GLN A 286 5.12 17.47 13.22
C GLN A 286 4.96 16.00 12.85
N LEU A 287 5.88 15.49 12.04
CA LEU A 287 5.91 14.12 11.57
C LEU A 287 7.15 13.45 12.17
N PHE A 288 6.93 12.36 12.89
CA PHE A 288 7.97 11.64 13.63
C PHE A 288 7.58 10.17 13.90
N PHE A 289 6.48 9.69 13.29
CA PHE A 289 5.89 8.41 13.65
C PHE A 289 6.86 7.26 13.42
N MET A 290 7.56 7.20 12.28
CA MET A 290 8.48 6.11 12.00
C MET A 290 9.67 6.11 12.94
N SER A 291 10.31 7.26 13.19
CA SER A 291 11.44 7.31 14.12
C SER A 291 11.03 6.96 15.55
N LYS A 292 9.90 7.48 16.04
CA LYS A 292 9.38 7.14 17.38
C LYS A 292 8.92 5.70 17.49
N ASN A 293 8.59 5.05 16.38
CA ASN A 293 8.20 3.65 16.33
C ASN A 293 9.26 2.76 15.67
N ARG A 294 10.56 3.08 15.83
CA ARG A 294 11.71 2.43 15.18
C ARG A 294 11.58 0.90 15.07
N LEU A 295 11.22 0.23 16.16
CA LEU A 295 11.16 -1.23 16.26
C LEU A 295 10.11 -1.86 15.34
N LYS A 296 9.08 -1.11 14.92
CA LYS A 296 8.03 -1.61 14.03
C LYS A 296 8.51 -1.83 12.61
N TYR A 297 9.61 -1.20 12.20
CA TYR A 297 10.07 -1.21 10.81
C TYR A 297 11.44 -1.92 10.70
N PRO A 298 11.51 -3.14 10.13
CA PRO A 298 12.75 -3.90 10.04
C PRO A 298 13.89 -3.15 9.34
N GLN A 299 13.57 -2.35 8.32
CA GLN A 299 14.54 -1.58 7.55
C GLN A 299 15.20 -0.45 8.33
N ILE A 300 14.62 0.00 9.45
CA ILE A 300 15.20 1.06 10.30
C ILE A 300 15.61 0.52 11.68
N SER A 301 14.95 -0.52 12.20
CA SER A 301 15.32 -1.13 13.48
C SER A 301 16.71 -1.75 13.41
N ARG A 302 17.04 -2.38 12.29
CA ARG A 302 18.31 -3.09 12.08
C ARG A 302 19.40 -2.26 11.38
N ASN A 303 19.11 -1.00 11.03
CA ASN A 303 20.03 -0.16 10.27
C ASN A 303 19.99 1.30 10.77
N ASP A 304 21.05 1.71 11.47
CA ASP A 304 21.16 3.07 12.02
C ASP A 304 21.22 4.16 10.95
N ALA A 305 21.83 3.89 9.79
CA ALA A 305 21.89 4.86 8.70
C ALA A 305 20.49 5.14 8.13
N ASN A 306 19.67 4.09 7.94
CA ASN A 306 18.27 4.25 7.55
C ASN A 306 17.48 5.00 8.63
N TYR A 307 17.69 4.67 9.90
CA TYR A 307 17.04 5.37 11.01
C TYR A 307 17.36 6.87 11.04
N GLN A 308 18.64 7.25 10.97
CA GLN A 308 19.05 8.66 10.96
C GLN A 308 18.56 9.40 9.71
N CYS A 309 18.49 8.71 8.57
CA CYS A 309 17.89 9.28 7.37
C CYS A 309 16.40 9.56 7.54
N ILE A 310 15.64 8.64 8.16
CA ILE A 310 14.22 8.84 8.46
C ILE A 310 14.01 10.00 9.43
N VAL A 311 14.82 10.12 10.50
CA VAL A 311 14.76 11.26 11.43
C VAL A 311 14.98 12.58 10.67
N SER A 312 16.01 12.65 9.83
CA SER A 312 16.32 13.86 9.05
C SER A 312 15.23 14.20 8.04
N MET A 313 14.62 13.18 7.42
CA MET A 313 13.50 13.34 6.51
C MET A 313 12.26 13.86 7.24
N GLU A 314 11.92 13.28 8.39
CA GLU A 314 10.81 13.67 9.27
C GLU A 314 10.90 15.14 9.72
N ASP A 315 12.10 15.59 10.12
CA ASP A 315 12.38 16.99 10.46
C ASP A 315 12.17 17.93 9.26
N SER A 316 12.50 17.48 8.05
CA SER A 316 12.28 18.26 6.83
C SER A 316 10.79 18.36 6.49
N ILE A 317 10.08 17.22 6.48
CA ILE A 317 8.68 17.19 6.04
C ILE A 317 7.71 17.76 7.07
N SER A 318 8.11 17.86 8.34
CA SER A 318 7.35 18.54 9.39
C SER A 318 7.10 20.02 9.12
N LYS A 319 7.81 20.59 8.13
CA LYS A 319 7.65 21.99 7.71
C LYS A 319 6.76 22.13 6.46
N LEU A 320 6.28 21.01 5.91
CA LEU A 320 5.27 21.02 4.86
C LEU A 320 3.95 21.53 5.42
N LYS A 321 3.33 22.46 4.69
CA LYS A 321 1.96 22.89 4.96
C LYS A 321 1.02 21.87 4.32
N ILE A 322 0.28 21.13 5.15
CA ILE A 322 -0.65 20.11 4.68
C ILE A 322 -2.00 20.77 4.47
N ASN A 323 -2.54 20.69 3.25
CA ASN A 323 -3.90 21.15 2.94
C ASN A 323 -4.87 19.97 3.11
N TYR A 324 -5.86 20.11 3.96
CA TYR A 324 -6.86 19.06 4.18
C TYR A 324 -8.27 19.64 4.21
N ILE A 325 -9.25 18.83 3.82
CA ILE A 325 -10.67 19.13 3.94
C ILE A 325 -11.16 18.41 5.19
N PRO A 326 -11.57 19.13 6.25
CA PRO A 326 -12.14 18.51 7.45
C PRO A 326 -13.31 17.59 7.11
N TYR A 327 -13.50 16.51 7.87
CA TYR A 327 -14.50 15.49 7.55
C TYR A 327 -15.91 16.07 7.32
N TYR A 328 -16.29 17.10 8.07
CA TYR A 328 -17.62 17.73 8.02
C TYR A 328 -17.81 18.69 6.82
N LYS A 329 -16.76 18.92 6.01
CA LYS A 329 -16.82 19.70 4.77
C LYS A 329 -16.74 18.83 3.52
N ILE A 330 -16.59 17.52 3.65
CA ILE A 330 -16.32 16.63 2.52
C ILE A 330 -17.49 16.62 1.53
N ASN A 331 -18.73 16.51 2.00
CA ASN A 331 -19.90 16.53 1.11
C ASN A 331 -19.99 17.83 0.29
N SER A 332 -19.62 18.97 0.89
CA SER A 332 -19.71 20.29 0.23
C SER A 332 -18.82 20.42 -1.03
N VAL A 333 -17.83 19.54 -1.19
CA VAL A 333 -16.90 19.57 -2.33
C VAL A 333 -17.19 18.51 -3.40
N TYR A 334 -18.22 17.67 -3.23
CA TYR A 334 -18.52 16.55 -4.14
C TYR A 334 -18.66 16.95 -5.60
N SER A 335 -19.29 18.10 -5.88
CA SER A 335 -19.47 18.60 -7.25
C SER A 335 -18.17 18.96 -7.96
N GLN A 336 -17.10 19.20 -7.19
CA GLN A 336 -15.78 19.56 -7.70
C GLN A 336 -14.83 18.37 -7.79
N LEU A 337 -15.15 17.26 -7.11
CA LEU A 337 -14.40 16.01 -7.17
C LEU A 337 -14.63 15.29 -8.51
N LYS A 338 -13.55 14.74 -9.04
CA LYS A 338 -13.55 13.97 -10.29
C LYS A 338 -13.17 12.52 -10.00
N PRO A 339 -13.71 11.56 -10.75
CA PRO A 339 -13.23 10.19 -10.70
C PRO A 339 -11.71 10.13 -10.82
N GLY A 340 -11.08 9.29 -10.00
CA GLY A 340 -9.62 9.19 -9.97
C GLY A 340 -8.87 10.27 -9.19
N ASP A 341 -9.55 11.29 -8.65
CA ASP A 341 -8.92 12.13 -7.63
C ASP A 341 -8.46 11.25 -6.46
N ILE A 342 -7.21 11.43 -6.04
CA ILE A 342 -6.59 10.64 -4.98
C ILE A 342 -7.02 11.23 -3.64
N ILE A 343 -7.61 10.39 -2.79
CA ILE A 343 -8.02 10.72 -1.45
C ILE A 343 -7.04 10.12 -0.46
N ALA A 344 -6.43 10.95 0.38
CA ALA A 344 -5.63 10.51 1.51
C ALA A 344 -6.36 10.83 2.82
N VAL A 345 -6.66 9.82 3.64
CA VAL A 345 -7.41 9.99 4.89
C VAL A 345 -6.49 10.64 5.94
N ALA A 346 -6.70 11.93 6.19
CA ALA A 346 -5.94 12.70 7.16
C ALA A 346 -6.24 12.21 8.58
N THR A 347 -5.24 12.15 9.45
CA THR A 347 -5.41 11.62 10.81
C THR A 347 -5.00 12.58 11.93
N GLU A 348 -5.59 12.40 13.11
CA GLU A 348 -5.13 13.02 14.37
C GLU A 348 -3.96 12.28 15.04
N ILE A 349 -3.61 11.05 14.61
CA ILE A 349 -2.50 10.29 15.22
C ILE A 349 -1.21 11.12 15.25
N ASN A 350 -0.62 11.25 16.43
CA ASN A 350 0.58 12.05 16.63
C ASN A 350 1.75 11.57 15.77
N GLY A 351 2.41 12.50 15.08
CA GLY A 351 3.55 12.19 14.23
C GLY A 351 3.22 11.59 12.85
N LEU A 352 1.94 11.35 12.53
CA LEU A 352 1.47 10.70 11.30
C LEU A 352 0.50 11.62 10.52
N ASP A 353 0.61 11.69 9.21
CA ASP A 353 -0.23 12.53 8.36
C ASP A 353 -1.48 11.81 7.83
N VAL A 354 -1.32 10.58 7.32
CA VAL A 354 -2.35 9.83 6.61
C VAL A 354 -2.38 8.37 7.06
N THR A 355 -3.58 7.81 7.24
CA THR A 355 -3.78 6.39 7.65
C THR A 355 -4.20 5.48 6.52
N HIS A 356 -4.80 6.02 5.46
CA HIS A 356 -5.35 5.22 4.36
C HIS A 356 -5.47 6.07 3.10
N THR A 357 -5.53 5.43 1.93
CA THR A 357 -5.69 6.14 0.65
C THR A 357 -6.58 5.36 -0.32
N GLY A 358 -7.12 6.06 -1.31
CA GLY A 358 -7.96 5.50 -2.36
C GLY A 358 -8.22 6.54 -3.45
N LEU A 359 -9.19 6.25 -4.31
CA LEU A 359 -9.57 7.12 -5.43
C LEU A 359 -11.04 7.48 -5.32
N VAL A 360 -11.38 8.73 -5.62
CA VAL A 360 -12.76 9.17 -5.82
C VAL A 360 -13.39 8.28 -6.87
N TYR A 361 -14.56 7.76 -6.53
CA TYR A 361 -15.37 6.90 -7.38
C TYR A 361 -16.72 7.55 -7.63
N ARG A 362 -17.14 7.67 -8.89
CA ARG A 362 -18.48 8.14 -9.24
C ARG A 362 -19.35 6.92 -9.53
N ASN A 363 -20.28 6.66 -8.62
CA ASN A 363 -21.28 5.61 -8.76
C ASN A 363 -22.18 5.86 -9.97
N SER A 364 -22.88 4.83 -10.44
CA SER A 364 -23.78 4.91 -11.59
C SER A 364 -24.95 5.88 -11.41
N ASP A 365 -25.38 6.12 -10.17
CA ASP A 365 -26.40 7.11 -9.80
C ASP A 365 -25.83 8.54 -9.64
N GLY A 366 -24.53 8.72 -9.84
CA GLY A 366 -23.83 9.98 -9.70
C GLY A 366 -23.30 10.28 -8.30
N ASN A 367 -23.56 9.44 -7.29
CA ASN A 367 -23.04 9.62 -5.95
C ASN A 367 -21.50 9.50 -5.91
N ILE A 368 -20.86 10.21 -4.98
CA ILE A 368 -19.39 10.19 -4.80
C ILE A 368 -18.99 9.22 -3.69
N GLY A 369 -18.30 8.16 -4.08
CA GLY A 369 -17.72 7.14 -3.21
C GLY A 369 -16.20 7.12 -3.23
N LEU A 370 -15.64 6.04 -2.67
CA LEU A 370 -14.21 5.77 -2.61
C LEU A 370 -13.92 4.33 -3.07
N ILE A 371 -13.16 4.17 -4.14
CA ILE A 371 -12.57 2.87 -4.49
C ILE A 371 -11.20 2.74 -3.84
N HIS A 372 -10.96 1.64 -3.13
CA HIS A 372 -9.71 1.43 -2.39
C HIS A 372 -9.41 -0.04 -2.16
N ALA A 373 -8.12 -0.38 -2.01
CA ALA A 373 -7.73 -1.68 -1.45
C ALA A 373 -8.07 -1.71 0.05
N SER A 374 -9.16 -2.39 0.42
CA SER A 374 -9.65 -2.42 1.79
C SER A 374 -8.88 -3.43 2.65
N PRO A 375 -8.40 -3.04 3.85
CA PRO A 375 -7.87 -3.99 4.82
C PRO A 375 -8.86 -5.11 5.21
N ALA A 376 -10.15 -4.97 4.91
CA ALA A 376 -11.15 -6.02 5.09
C ALA A 376 -11.02 -7.19 4.09
N GLY A 377 -10.23 -7.05 3.02
CA GLY A 377 -9.77 -8.22 2.25
C GLY A 377 -9.50 -8.00 0.77
N LYS A 378 -10.10 -7.01 0.12
CA LYS A 378 -9.97 -6.80 -1.34
C LYS A 378 -10.22 -5.35 -1.75
N VAL A 379 -9.88 -5.02 -3.00
CA VAL A 379 -10.29 -3.77 -3.64
C VAL A 379 -11.81 -3.73 -3.73
N THR A 380 -12.40 -2.67 -3.19
CA THR A 380 -13.85 -2.48 -3.10
C THR A 380 -14.19 -1.00 -3.20
N VAL A 381 -15.48 -0.71 -3.42
CA VAL A 381 -16.03 0.64 -3.42
C VAL A 381 -16.82 0.85 -2.13
N ALA A 382 -16.51 1.92 -1.39
CA ALA A 382 -17.40 2.47 -0.38
C ALA A 382 -18.33 3.48 -1.05
N TYR A 383 -19.65 3.30 -0.91
CA TYR A 383 -20.64 4.04 -1.69
C TYR A 383 -20.58 5.55 -1.48
N ASP A 384 -20.45 6.02 -0.23
CA ASP A 384 -20.37 7.45 0.11
C ASP A 384 -19.04 7.78 0.79
N LEU A 385 -18.34 8.78 0.24
CA LEU A 385 -17.01 9.19 0.67
C LEU A 385 -17.01 9.78 2.09
N GLU A 386 -17.84 10.78 2.37
CA GLU A 386 -17.91 11.44 3.68
C GLU A 386 -18.22 10.45 4.81
N ARG A 387 -19.24 9.61 4.61
CA ARG A 387 -19.64 8.58 5.56
C ARG A 387 -18.54 7.55 5.79
N TYR A 388 -17.84 7.14 4.73
CA TYR A 388 -16.69 6.25 4.88
C TYR A 388 -15.61 6.90 5.74
N ILE A 389 -15.23 8.15 5.44
CA ILE A 389 -14.19 8.88 6.17
C ILE A 389 -14.58 9.09 7.64
N TRP A 390 -15.84 9.42 7.92
CA TRP A 390 -16.37 9.54 9.28
C TRP A 390 -16.18 8.28 10.13
N ASN A 391 -16.25 7.11 9.50
CA ASN A 391 -16.12 5.82 10.16
C ASN A 391 -14.66 5.31 10.25
N VAL A 392 -13.70 6.00 9.63
CA VAL A 392 -12.28 5.66 9.77
C VAL A 392 -11.79 6.19 11.11
N GLU A 393 -11.19 5.30 11.91
CA GLU A 393 -10.67 5.66 13.24
C GLU A 393 -9.58 6.75 13.14
N SER A 394 -9.66 7.73 14.04
CA SER A 394 -8.74 8.87 14.10
C SER A 394 -8.70 9.71 12.81
N ALA A 395 -9.69 9.60 11.92
CA ALA A 395 -9.78 10.41 10.72
C ALA A 395 -10.27 11.83 11.06
N ILE A 396 -9.56 12.84 10.56
CA ILE A 396 -9.94 14.25 10.73
C ILE A 396 -10.42 14.90 9.42
N GLY A 397 -10.28 14.19 8.30
CA GLY A 397 -10.64 14.70 6.98
C GLY A 397 -9.86 14.01 5.86
N ILE A 398 -9.70 14.72 4.74
CA ILE A 398 -9.03 14.20 3.54
C ILE A 398 -8.04 15.21 2.96
N LEU A 399 -6.89 14.73 2.47
CA LEU A 399 -6.09 15.42 1.47
C LEU A 399 -6.62 15.00 0.10
N VAL A 400 -6.59 15.90 -0.88
CA VAL A 400 -7.07 15.62 -2.23
C VAL A 400 -6.02 16.01 -3.26
N ALA A 401 -5.58 15.03 -4.06
CA ALA A 401 -4.66 15.25 -5.17
C ALA A 401 -5.28 14.77 -6.49
N ARG A 402 -5.28 15.62 -7.51
CA ARG A 402 -5.80 15.31 -8.85
C ARG A 402 -4.67 14.82 -9.76
N PRO A 403 -4.79 13.66 -10.42
CA PRO A 403 -3.87 13.26 -11.48
C PRO A 403 -3.74 14.33 -12.56
N VAL A 404 -2.50 14.63 -12.98
CA VAL A 404 -2.23 15.51 -14.12
C VAL A 404 -2.28 14.66 -15.39
N ASP A 405 -3.09 15.10 -16.35
CA ASP A 405 -3.14 14.50 -17.69
C ASP A 405 -1.80 14.74 -18.42
N PRO A 406 -1.09 13.68 -18.87
CA PRO A 406 0.23 13.83 -19.48
C PRO A 406 0.21 14.29 -20.96
N ARG A 407 -0.96 14.34 -21.61
CA ARG A 407 -1.13 14.71 -23.03
C ARG A 407 -0.86 16.18 -23.35
#